data_AF-A0A9D4X7X8-F1
#
_entry.id   AF-A0A9D4X7X8-F1
#
_cell.length_a   1.000
_cell.length_b   1.000
_cell.length_c   1.000
_cell.angle_alpha   90.00
_cell.angle_beta   90.00
_cell.angle_gamma   90.00
#
_symmetry.space_group_name_H-M   'P 1'
#
loop_
_entity.id
_entity.type
_entity.pdbx_description
1 polymer ?
#
loop_
_entity_poly.entity_id
_entity_poly.type
_entity_poly.pdbx_seq_one_letter_code
_entity_poly.pdbx_strand_id
1 'polypeptide(L)'
;MNCATAATALASPLPSPTSLLSLNSSDVVEVKPNQNGYKWRLVLAYDGTRYSGWQYQESPPTVQCAVEKALIQTTKLQRKDLQLVGASRTDAGVHAWGCTFFYAV
;
A
#
# COMPACT_ATOMS: atom_id res chain seq x y z
N MET A 1 16.27 -25.25 -11.05
CA MET A 1 16.50 -25.69 -12.44
C MET A 1 15.11 -25.80 -13.06
N ASN A 2 14.57 -24.88 -13.87
CA ASN A 2 15.12 -24.04 -14.95
C ASN A 2 14.22 -22.78 -15.01
N CYS A 3 14.69 -21.53 -15.00
CA CYS A 3 15.49 -20.77 -15.99
C CYS A 3 14.80 -20.62 -17.36
N ALA A 4 14.52 -19.35 -17.69
CA ALA A 4 14.01 -18.75 -18.94
C ALA A 4 12.48 -18.67 -19.11
N THR A 5 11.95 -17.44 -19.17
CA THR A 5 11.43 -16.84 -20.43
C THR A 5 11.31 -15.31 -20.31
N ALA A 6 11.99 -14.65 -21.25
CA ALA A 6 11.96 -13.27 -21.73
C ALA A 6 11.03 -12.21 -21.10
N ALA A 7 11.64 -11.09 -20.67
CA ALA A 7 10.99 -9.77 -20.64
C ALA A 7 11.95 -8.72 -21.24
N THR A 8 12.03 -8.67 -22.57
CA THR A 8 12.60 -7.51 -23.27
C THR A 8 11.56 -6.39 -23.19
N ALA A 9 11.67 -5.53 -22.18
CA ALA A 9 10.90 -4.30 -22.13
C ALA A 9 11.45 -3.35 -23.19
N LEU A 10 10.76 -3.24 -24.33
CA LEU A 10 10.94 -2.16 -25.29
C LEU A 10 10.60 -0.85 -24.57
N ALA A 11 11.62 -0.07 -24.24
CA ALA A 11 11.47 1.32 -23.82
C ALA A 11 10.72 2.06 -24.93
N SER A 12 9.46 2.38 -24.67
CA SER A 12 8.68 3.26 -25.55
C SER A 12 9.24 4.67 -25.40
N PRO A 13 9.56 5.40 -26.48
CA PRO A 13 10.16 6.72 -26.38
C PRO A 13 9.21 7.68 -25.68
N LEU A 14 9.76 8.47 -24.76
CA LEU A 14 9.06 9.54 -24.05
C LEU A 14 8.44 10.51 -25.08
N PRO A 15 7.14 10.85 -25.00
CA PRO A 15 6.55 11.79 -25.95
C PRO A 15 7.16 13.19 -25.76
N SER A 16 7.51 13.82 -26.88
CA SER A 16 8.04 15.18 -26.95
C SER A 16 6.98 16.22 -26.54
N PRO A 17 7.38 17.38 -25.97
CA PRO A 17 6.49 18.28 -25.25
C PRO A 17 5.56 19.15 -26.13
N THR A 18 5.36 18.83 -27.40
CA THR A 18 4.78 19.76 -28.39
C THR A 18 3.39 19.36 -28.91
N SER A 19 2.72 18.34 -28.35
CA SER A 19 1.29 18.10 -28.63
C SER A 19 0.41 18.66 -27.52
N LEU A 20 0.37 19.99 -27.37
CA LEU A 20 -0.76 20.67 -26.73
C LEU A 20 -1.92 20.73 -27.73
N LEU A 21 -2.64 19.61 -27.88
CA LEU A 21 -3.87 19.54 -28.65
C LEU A 21 -5.06 19.44 -27.70
N SER A 22 -5.95 20.43 -27.83
CA SER A 22 -7.39 20.39 -27.52
C SER A 22 -7.78 19.58 -26.28
N LEU A 23 -7.81 20.22 -25.12
CA LEU A 23 -8.54 19.71 -23.96
C LEU A 23 -10.03 19.68 -24.32
N ASN A 24 -10.54 18.52 -24.71
CA ASN A 24 -11.97 18.32 -24.81
C ASN A 24 -12.52 18.18 -23.39
N SER A 25 -13.58 18.91 -23.06
CA SER A 25 -14.20 18.87 -21.72
C SER A 25 -14.69 17.47 -21.29
N SER A 26 -14.69 16.50 -22.21
CA SER A 26 -15.02 15.10 -22.01
C SER A 26 -13.87 14.23 -21.47
N ASP A 27 -12.62 14.71 -21.44
CA ASP A 27 -11.48 13.98 -20.85
C ASP A 27 -11.33 14.20 -19.34
N VAL A 28 -12.21 15.01 -18.74
CA VAL A 28 -12.32 15.11 -17.29
C VAL A 28 -13.00 13.84 -16.79
N VAL A 29 -12.19 12.84 -16.45
CA VAL A 29 -12.66 11.71 -15.62
C VAL A 29 -13.02 12.29 -14.27
N GLU A 30 -14.32 12.56 -14.08
CA GLU A 30 -14.88 12.90 -12.78
C GLU A 30 -14.69 11.68 -11.87
N VAL A 31 -13.61 11.68 -11.08
CA VAL A 31 -13.39 10.70 -10.03
C VAL A 31 -14.44 10.98 -8.96
N LYS A 32 -15.61 10.36 -9.11
CA LYS A 32 -16.63 10.35 -8.05
C LYS A 32 -16.00 9.69 -6.83
N PRO A 33 -15.80 10.41 -5.71
CA PRO A 33 -15.29 9.77 -4.52
C PRO A 33 -16.34 8.75 -4.11
N ASN A 34 -15.95 7.49 -3.93
CA ASN A 34 -16.85 6.49 -3.38
C ASN A 34 -17.19 6.91 -1.95
N GLN A 35 -18.36 7.53 -1.77
CA GLN A 35 -18.77 8.23 -0.54
C GLN A 35 -19.14 7.30 0.63
N ASN A 36 -18.94 5.98 0.52
CA ASN A 36 -19.44 5.02 1.52
C ASN A 36 -18.35 4.21 2.25
N GLY A 37 -17.10 4.66 2.22
CA GLY A 37 -15.99 4.08 2.97
C GLY A 37 -15.66 4.84 4.25
N TYR A 38 -15.59 4.16 5.39
CA TYR A 38 -15.10 4.75 6.63
C TYR A 38 -13.57 4.73 6.63
N LYS A 39 -12.93 5.90 6.76
CA LYS A 39 -11.49 5.98 6.92
C LYS A 39 -11.12 6.05 8.40
N TRP A 40 -10.40 5.05 8.87
CA TRP A 40 -10.00 4.92 10.26
C TRP A 40 -8.54 5.33 10.42
N ARG A 41 -8.25 6.06 11.50
CA ARG A 41 -6.88 6.30 11.95
C ARG A 41 -6.57 5.38 13.12
N LEU A 42 -5.61 4.49 12.93
CA LEU A 42 -5.12 3.58 13.94
C LEU A 42 -3.84 4.17 14.56
N VAL A 43 -3.75 4.09 15.87
CA VAL A 43 -2.53 4.40 16.64
C VAL A 43 -2.03 3.08 17.19
N LEU A 44 -0.85 2.65 16.75
CA LEU A 44 -0.30 1.34 17.09
C LEU A 44 1.02 1.50 17.87
N ALA A 45 1.24 0.57 18.79
CA ALA A 45 2.53 0.34 19.41
C ALA A 45 2.91 -1.12 19.17
N TYR A 46 4.17 -1.37 18.85
CA TYR A 46 4.68 -2.72 18.63
C TYR A 46 6.14 -2.86 19.01
N ASP A 47 6.48 -4.07 19.45
CA ASP A 47 7.85 -4.52 19.64
C ASP A 47 8.38 -5.10 18.32
N GLY A 48 9.37 -4.44 17.74
CA GLY A 48 9.96 -4.83 16.45
C GLY A 48 10.94 -6.00 16.50
N THR A 49 11.35 -6.50 17.68
CA THR A 49 12.42 -7.52 17.77
C THR A 49 12.17 -8.77 16.92
N ARG A 50 10.91 -9.17 16.76
CA ARG A 50 10.51 -10.35 15.97
C ARG A 50 10.03 -10.02 14.55
N TYR A 51 10.11 -8.76 14.14
CA TYR A 51 9.60 -8.31 12.85
C TYR A 51 10.69 -7.65 12.03
N SER A 52 10.65 -7.93 10.72
CA SER A 52 11.57 -7.35 9.76
C SER A 52 11.05 -6.03 9.19
N GLY A 53 10.50 -5.21 10.07
CA GLY A 53 9.99 -3.89 9.76
C GLY A 53 8.48 -3.84 9.53
N TRP A 54 8.02 -2.67 9.11
CA TRP A 54 6.60 -2.41 8.91
C TRP A 54 6.04 -3.12 7.68
N GLN A 55 6.64 -2.88 6.51
CA GLN A 55 6.04 -3.18 5.22
C GLN A 55 5.88 -4.69 4.98
N TYR A 56 4.76 -5.08 4.39
CA TYR A 56 4.50 -6.47 3.99
C TYR A 56 5.62 -7.06 3.11
N GLN A 57 6.05 -8.27 3.46
CA GLN A 57 6.98 -9.13 2.73
C GLN A 57 6.48 -10.58 2.88
N GLU A 58 6.76 -11.46 1.91
CA GLU A 58 6.35 -12.89 1.98
C GLU A 58 7.03 -13.63 3.14
N SER A 59 8.29 -13.31 3.38
CA SER A 59 9.09 -13.76 4.51
C SER A 59 10.30 -12.84 4.56
N PRO A 60 10.81 -12.40 5.73
CA PRO A 60 10.41 -12.67 7.13
C PRO A 60 9.09 -11.98 7.62
N PRO A 61 8.57 -12.28 8.83
CA PRO A 61 7.34 -11.68 9.37
C PRO A 61 7.43 -10.16 9.54
N THR A 62 6.33 -9.47 9.22
CA THR A 62 6.24 -7.99 9.18
C THR A 62 5.06 -7.49 10.00
N VAL A 63 5.15 -6.26 10.50
CA VAL A 63 4.11 -5.69 11.36
C VAL A 63 2.82 -5.46 10.58
N GLN A 64 2.89 -4.99 9.34
CA GLN A 64 1.71 -4.80 8.47
C GLN A 64 0.92 -6.11 8.32
N CYS A 65 1.59 -7.23 8.07
CA CYS A 65 0.95 -8.54 7.93
C CYS A 65 0.22 -8.95 9.22
N ALA A 66 0.82 -8.72 10.39
CA ALA A 66 0.20 -9.03 11.67
C ALA A 66 -1.06 -8.17 11.93
N VAL A 67 -0.98 -6.87 11.65
CA VAL A 67 -2.10 -5.93 11.84
C VAL A 67 -3.25 -6.25 10.87
N GLU A 68 -2.95 -6.52 9.60
CA GLU A 68 -3.96 -6.90 8.61
C GLU A 68 -4.67 -8.20 9.00
N LYS A 69 -3.93 -9.21 9.50
CA LYS A 69 -4.53 -10.46 10.01
C LYS A 69 -5.48 -10.20 11.17
N ALA A 70 -5.09 -9.35 12.14
CA ALA A 70 -5.94 -8.99 13.27
C ALA A 70 -7.20 -8.23 12.83
N LEU A 71 -7.06 -7.31 11.86
CA LEU A 71 -8.19 -6.57 11.30
C LEU A 71 -9.15 -7.49 10.56
N ILE A 72 -8.67 -8.36 9.67
CA ILE A 72 -9.48 -9.38 8.98
C ILE A 72 -10.26 -10.25 9.98
N GLN A 73 -9.61 -10.69 11.06
CA GLN A 73 -10.27 -11.51 12.08
C GLN A 73 -11.38 -10.77 12.82
N THR A 74 -11.18 -9.47 13.08
CA THR A 74 -12.07 -8.62 13.85
C THR A 74 -13.25 -8.11 13.02
N THR A 75 -12.99 -7.61 11.81
CA THR A 75 -14.00 -7.00 10.94
C THR A 75 -14.68 -8.00 10.01
N LYS A 76 -14.13 -9.22 9.88
CA LYS A 76 -14.55 -10.23 8.88
C LYS A 76 -14.43 -9.77 7.43
N LEU A 77 -13.71 -8.67 7.18
CA LEU A 77 -13.40 -8.19 5.82
C LEU A 77 -12.29 -9.04 5.18
N GLN A 78 -12.24 -9.05 3.85
CA GLN A 78 -11.13 -9.68 3.14
C GLN A 78 -9.96 -8.70 3.02
N ARG A 79 -8.74 -9.22 2.84
CA ARG A 79 -7.52 -8.41 2.64
C ARG A 79 -7.67 -7.41 1.49
N LYS A 80 -8.37 -7.78 0.41
CA LYS A 80 -8.58 -6.92 -0.77
C LYS A 80 -9.44 -5.68 -0.44
N ASP A 81 -10.27 -5.79 0.58
CA ASP A 81 -11.19 -4.75 1.03
C ASP A 81 -10.57 -3.90 2.16
N LEU A 82 -9.35 -4.27 2.61
CA LEU A 82 -8.63 -3.59 3.67
C LEU A 82 -7.39 -2.90 3.09
N GLN A 83 -7.42 -1.58 2.97
CA GLN A 83 -6.23 -0.83 2.57
C GLN A 83 -5.55 -0.22 3.79
N LEU A 84 -4.52 -0.92 4.29
CA LEU A 84 -3.68 -0.43 5.39
C LEU A 84 -2.48 0.36 4.85
N VAL A 85 -2.42 1.64 5.18
CA VAL A 85 -1.35 2.55 4.76
C VAL A 85 -0.48 2.97 5.95
N GLY A 86 0.83 2.76 5.79
CA GLY A 86 1.92 3.20 6.68
C GLY A 86 2.08 4.72 6.76
N ALA A 87 2.20 5.32 7.97
CA ALA A 87 2.76 6.68 8.06
C ALA A 87 4.26 6.72 7.80
N SER A 88 4.99 5.68 8.17
CA SER A 88 6.42 5.56 7.93
C SER A 88 6.82 4.12 7.61
N ARG A 89 7.90 3.97 6.85
CA ARG A 89 8.59 2.69 6.68
C ARG A 89 9.55 2.55 7.86
N THR A 90 9.40 1.50 8.65
CA THR A 90 10.34 1.15 9.71
C THR A 90 11.17 -0.06 9.30
N ASP A 91 12.46 -0.02 9.62
CA ASP A 91 13.39 -1.11 9.35
C ASP A 91 13.19 -2.29 10.32
N ALA A 92 13.82 -3.42 9.99
CA ALA A 92 13.83 -4.60 10.84
C ALA A 92 14.35 -4.30 12.25
N GLY A 93 13.65 -4.81 13.27
CA GLY A 93 14.04 -4.61 14.67
C GLY A 93 13.66 -3.26 15.28
N VAL A 94 13.10 -2.33 14.53
CA VAL A 94 12.69 -1.01 15.07
C VAL A 94 11.41 -1.14 15.91
N HIS A 95 11.43 -0.57 17.11
CA HIS A 95 10.27 -0.51 18.00
C HIS A 95 9.48 0.77 17.77
N ALA A 96 8.15 0.70 17.89
CA ALA A 96 7.28 1.87 17.85
C ALA A 96 6.45 1.96 19.13
N TRP A 97 6.61 3.05 19.87
CA TRP A 97 5.81 3.35 21.06
C TRP A 97 4.82 4.46 20.70
N GLY A 98 3.58 4.10 20.39
CA GLY A 98 2.41 5.00 20.37
C GLY A 98 2.38 6.13 19.33
N CYS A 99 3.43 6.37 18.55
CA CYS A 99 3.52 7.53 17.65
C CYS A 99 3.33 7.22 16.16
N THR A 100 2.96 5.99 15.80
CA THR A 100 2.78 5.64 14.39
C THR A 100 1.30 5.58 14.03
N PHE A 101 0.89 6.56 13.22
CA PHE A 101 -0.46 6.65 12.67
C PHE A 101 -0.56 5.77 11.43
N PHE A 102 -1.64 5.01 11.32
CA PHE A 102 -1.93 4.18 10.16
C PHE A 102 -3.35 4.45 9.69
N TYR A 103 -3.56 4.41 8.38
CA TYR A 103 -4.91 4.56 7.83
C TYR A 103 -5.40 3.20 7.37
N ALA A 104 -6.60 2.82 7.81
CA ALA A 104 -7.35 1.73 7.22
C ALA A 104 -8.54 2.35 6.46
N VAL A 105 -8.65 2.01 5.18
CA VAL A 105 -9.85 2.22 4.37
C VAL A 105 -10.52 0.87 4.18
#